data_AF-D8JD84-F1
#
_entry.id   AF-D8JD84-F1
#
_cell.length_a   1.000
_cell.length_b   1.000
_cell.length_c   1.000
_cell.angle_alpha   90.00
_cell.angle_beta   90.00
_cell.angle_gamma   90.00
#
_symmetry.space_group_name_H-M   'P 1'
#
loop_
_entity.id
_entity.type
_entity.pdbx_description
1 polymer ?
#
loop_
_entity_poly.entity_id
_entity_poly.type
_entity_poly.pdbx_seq_one_letter_code
_entity_poly.pdbx_strand_id
1 'polypeptide(L)'
;MPTASPLQHQRELDELPLYLPEQNAVLVGRIIDDESEMAGMAAYYVHWRGGVYIGNYNEADNAFTSHYSTKLEERMMSHQVKAFDDMEVEKELSSIGEALLDAYDFAETQAMADKQAHVFALQSMNGFTRSQTANILNVSPSTVDSQRASATKKADAAVAFTATYTEKKENPDNEDLLKH
;
A
#
# COMPACT_ATOMS: atom_id res chain seq x y z
N MET A 1 0.98 -27.35 9.36
CA MET A 1 1.76 -26.81 8.23
C MET A 1 1.45 -25.33 8.16
N PRO A 2 2.43 -24.41 8.20
CA PRO A 2 2.14 -23.02 7.87
C PRO A 2 1.66 -23.00 6.41
N THR A 3 0.45 -22.49 6.17
CA THR A 3 -0.08 -22.29 4.83
C THR A 3 0.77 -21.21 4.14
N ALA A 4 1.29 -21.51 2.94
CA ALA A 4 1.96 -20.53 2.10
C ALA A 4 1.09 -19.27 1.93
N SER A 5 1.72 -18.09 1.91
CA SER A 5 0.99 -16.85 1.73
C SER A 5 0.34 -16.84 0.34
N PRO A 6 -0.97 -16.52 0.19
CA PRO A 6 -1.59 -16.33 -1.12
C PRO A 6 -0.88 -15.33 -2.05
N LEU A 7 -0.02 -14.46 -1.52
CA LEU A 7 0.75 -13.48 -2.30
C LEU A 7 2.10 -14.03 -2.76
N GLN A 8 2.56 -15.15 -2.23
CA GLN A 8 3.93 -15.67 -2.45
C GLN A 8 4.22 -16.00 -3.93
N HIS A 9 3.19 -16.24 -4.74
CA HIS A 9 3.32 -16.55 -6.17
C HIS A 9 2.86 -15.41 -7.08
N GLN A 10 2.40 -14.29 -6.51
CA GLN A 10 1.96 -13.14 -7.28
C GLN A 10 3.15 -12.22 -7.55
N ARG A 11 3.25 -11.74 -8.79
CA ARG A 11 4.36 -10.91 -9.27
C ARG A 11 3.81 -9.75 -10.09
N GLU A 12 4.48 -8.61 -10.01
CA GLU A 12 4.14 -7.36 -10.70
C GLU A 12 5.42 -6.59 -11.07
N LEU A 13 5.31 -5.48 -11.81
CA LEU A 13 6.41 -4.54 -12.08
C LEU A 13 7.70 -5.23 -12.56
N ASP A 14 7.63 -5.91 -13.71
CA ASP A 14 8.70 -6.75 -14.25
C ASP A 14 9.06 -7.96 -13.35
N GLU A 15 8.06 -8.78 -13.05
CA GLU A 15 8.21 -10.08 -12.36
C GLU A 15 8.74 -9.99 -10.91
N LEU A 16 8.63 -8.83 -10.26
CA LEU A 16 8.94 -8.65 -8.85
C LEU A 16 7.89 -9.33 -7.96
N PRO A 17 8.27 -10.18 -6.99
CA PRO A 17 7.31 -10.80 -6.08
C PRO A 17 6.56 -9.78 -5.22
N LEU A 18 5.23 -9.89 -5.15
CA LEU A 18 4.42 -9.05 -4.27
C LEU A 18 4.74 -9.25 -2.79
N TYR A 19 5.23 -10.43 -2.41
CA TYR A 19 5.55 -10.76 -1.03
C TYR A 19 6.82 -11.62 -0.91
N LEU A 20 7.75 -11.15 -0.07
CA LEU A 20 8.98 -11.86 0.29
C LEU A 20 8.82 -12.43 1.71
N PRO A 21 8.48 -13.72 1.87
CA PRO A 21 8.13 -14.29 3.17
C PRO A 21 9.29 -14.30 4.16
N GLU A 22 10.51 -14.59 3.70
CA GLU A 22 11.68 -14.66 4.57
C GLU A 22 12.10 -13.29 5.12
N GLN A 23 11.79 -12.24 4.36
CA GLN A 23 12.11 -10.86 4.75
C GLN A 23 10.91 -10.13 5.36
N ASN A 24 9.74 -10.76 5.36
CA ASN A 24 8.46 -10.17 5.73
C ASN A 24 8.29 -8.79 5.08
N ALA A 25 8.33 -8.79 3.75
CA ALA A 25 8.32 -7.58 2.94
C ALA A 25 7.29 -7.65 1.82
N VAL A 26 6.65 -6.53 1.53
CA VAL A 26 5.63 -6.39 0.48
C VAL A 26 6.07 -5.38 -0.57
N LEU A 27 5.87 -5.70 -1.85
CA LEU A 27 6.22 -4.82 -2.96
C LEU A 27 5.32 -3.58 -2.92
N VAL A 28 5.93 -2.40 -2.88
CA VAL A 28 5.24 -1.11 -2.93
C VAL A 28 5.33 -0.48 -4.31
N GLY A 29 6.46 -0.64 -5.00
CA GLY A 29 6.67 0.00 -6.29
C GLY A 29 8.05 -0.28 -6.86
N ARG A 30 8.41 0.47 -7.89
CA ARG A 30 9.70 0.41 -8.57
C ARG A 30 10.08 1.79 -9.09
N ILE A 31 11.37 2.12 -9.07
CA ILE A 31 11.88 3.34 -9.70
C ILE A 31 12.03 3.10 -11.20
N ILE A 32 11.42 3.96 -12.01
CA ILE A 32 11.46 3.91 -13.48
C ILE A 32 12.21 5.09 -14.10
N ASP A 33 12.76 5.97 -13.27
CA ASP A 33 13.64 7.05 -13.68
C ASP A 33 15.00 6.51 -14.16
N ASP A 34 15.17 6.40 -15.48
CA ASP A 34 16.39 5.92 -16.12
C ASP A 34 17.62 6.82 -15.87
N GLU A 35 17.42 8.09 -15.49
CA GLU A 35 18.50 9.03 -15.18
C GLU A 35 18.97 8.93 -13.72
N SER A 36 18.18 8.27 -12.87
CA SER A 36 18.47 8.09 -11.45
C SER A 36 19.47 6.96 -11.20
N GLU A 37 20.29 7.10 -10.16
CA GLU A 37 21.11 5.98 -9.64
C GLU A 37 20.27 4.82 -9.08
N MET A 38 18.97 5.05 -8.89
CA MET A 38 18.00 4.05 -8.42
C MET A 38 17.22 3.38 -9.56
N ALA A 39 17.55 3.69 -10.83
CA ALA A 39 16.86 3.16 -12.01
C ALA A 39 16.63 1.64 -11.92
N GLY A 40 15.38 1.22 -12.07
CA GLY A 40 14.96 -0.19 -12.06
C GLY A 40 14.90 -0.83 -10.66
N MET A 41 15.30 -0.15 -9.59
CA MET A 41 15.27 -0.70 -8.23
C MET A 41 13.83 -0.88 -7.71
N ALA A 42 13.60 -2.00 -7.04
CA ALA A 42 12.34 -2.30 -6.38
C ALA A 42 12.23 -1.56 -5.05
N ALA A 43 11.00 -1.16 -4.69
CA ALA A 43 10.66 -0.60 -3.40
C ALA A 43 9.80 -1.59 -2.62
N TYR A 44 10.28 -2.03 -1.46
CA TYR A 44 9.58 -2.94 -0.56
C TYR A 44 9.33 -2.29 0.80
N TYR A 45 8.12 -2.44 1.33
CA TYR A 45 7.87 -2.18 2.75
C TYR A 45 8.30 -3.39 3.57
N VAL A 46 9.21 -3.20 4.52
CA VAL A 46 9.77 -4.28 5.35
C VAL A 46 9.21 -4.19 6.76
N HIS A 47 8.34 -5.12 7.15
CA HIS A 47 7.53 -4.99 8.38
C HIS A 47 8.34 -4.85 9.67
N TRP A 48 9.40 -5.64 9.83
CA TRP A 48 10.21 -5.62 11.05
C TRP A 48 11.09 -4.37 11.14
N ARG A 49 11.35 -3.70 10.01
CA ARG A 49 12.03 -2.39 9.98
C ARG A 49 11.04 -1.22 10.07
N GLY A 50 9.81 -1.42 9.61
CA GLY A 50 8.74 -0.42 9.68
C GLY A 50 8.86 0.70 8.66
N GLY A 51 9.38 0.44 7.46
CA GLY A 51 9.57 1.46 6.43
C GLY A 51 9.72 0.89 5.02
N VAL A 52 9.66 1.78 4.02
CA VAL A 52 9.94 1.46 2.61
C VAL A 52 11.43 1.57 2.34
N TYR A 53 11.97 0.52 1.73
CA TYR A 53 13.35 0.41 1.32
C TYR A 53 13.42 0.20 -0.19
N ILE A 54 14.40 0.85 -0.82
CA ILE A 54 14.64 0.77 -2.26
C ILE A 54 15.94 0.02 -2.49
N GLY A 55 15.95 -0.90 -3.45
CA GLY A 55 17.13 -1.68 -3.76
C GLY A 55 16.90 -2.76 -4.80
N ASN A 56 17.84 -3.70 -4.88
CA ASN A 56 17.86 -4.72 -5.90
C ASN A 56 17.20 -6.00 -5.39
N TYR A 57 16.32 -6.57 -6.21
CA TYR A 57 15.80 -7.93 -6.01
C TYR A 57 16.61 -8.91 -6.88
N ASN A 58 17.10 -9.99 -6.26
CA ASN A 58 17.76 -11.07 -6.96
C ASN A 58 16.85 -12.29 -6.99
N GLU A 59 16.40 -12.68 -8.19
CA GLU A 59 15.54 -13.84 -8.39
C GLU A 59 16.21 -15.17 -8.03
N ALA A 60 17.52 -15.32 -8.27
CA ALA A 60 18.23 -16.56 -8.01
C ALA A 60 18.22 -16.93 -6.51
N ASP A 61 18.29 -15.92 -5.66
CA ASP A 61 18.29 -16.08 -4.20
C ASP A 61 16.93 -15.75 -3.57
N ASN A 62 15.94 -15.33 -4.38
CA ASN A 62 14.65 -14.79 -3.93
C ASN A 62 14.81 -13.74 -2.81
N ALA A 63 15.80 -12.86 -2.96
CA ALA A 63 16.26 -11.97 -1.91
C ALA A 63 16.32 -10.51 -2.36
N PHE A 64 15.83 -9.62 -1.50
CA PHE A 64 15.88 -8.17 -1.66
C PHE A 64 17.01 -7.56 -0.83
N THR A 65 17.88 -6.77 -1.47
CA THR A 65 18.97 -6.05 -0.83
C THR A 65 18.71 -4.54 -0.91
N SER A 66 18.40 -3.94 0.24
CA SER A 66 18.12 -2.50 0.37
C SER A 66 19.39 -1.65 0.26
N HIS A 67 19.31 -0.55 -0.47
CA HIS A 67 20.36 0.47 -0.57
C HIS A 67 19.91 1.82 -0.01
N TYR A 68 18.63 2.16 -0.22
CA TYR A 68 18.03 3.41 0.23
C TYR A 68 16.80 3.14 1.09
N SER A 69 16.34 4.17 1.80
CA SER A 69 15.06 4.17 2.50
C SER A 69 14.40 5.54 2.42
N THR A 70 13.09 5.56 2.60
CA THR A 70 12.37 6.79 2.94
C THR A 70 12.92 7.31 4.28
N LYS A 71 12.91 8.64 4.49
CA LYS A 71 13.41 9.29 5.73
C LYS A 71 12.33 9.46 6.80
N LEU A 72 11.19 8.78 6.64
CA LEU A 72 10.05 8.92 7.54
C LEU A 72 10.21 8.01 8.77
N GLU A 73 10.11 8.58 9.98
CA GLU A 73 10.19 7.81 11.23
C GLU A 73 8.88 7.08 11.57
N GLU A 74 7.75 7.61 11.10
CA GLU A 74 6.44 7.01 11.29
C GLU A 74 6.33 5.67 10.58
N ARG A 75 5.83 4.64 11.27
CA ARG A 75 5.82 3.25 10.78
C ARG A 75 4.49 2.82 10.15
N MET A 76 3.58 3.76 9.89
CA MET A 76 2.33 3.44 9.25
C MET A 76 2.59 3.14 7.76
N MET A 77 2.13 1.99 7.27
CA MET A 77 2.43 1.54 5.90
C MET A 77 2.00 2.56 4.85
N SER A 78 0.78 3.09 4.94
CA SER A 78 0.26 4.10 4.00
C SER A 78 1.10 5.38 4.01
N HIS A 79 1.58 5.83 5.18
CA HIS A 79 2.42 7.02 5.28
C HIS A 79 3.80 6.77 4.68
N GLN A 80 4.33 5.56 4.85
CA GLN A 80 5.59 5.12 4.26
C GLN A 80 5.49 4.99 2.73
N VAL A 81 4.37 4.50 2.21
CA VAL A 81 4.07 4.51 0.77
C VAL A 81 3.92 5.95 0.28
N LYS A 82 3.23 6.82 1.01
CA LYS A 82 3.13 8.24 0.62
C LYS A 82 4.50 8.92 0.58
N ALA A 83 5.35 8.67 1.57
CA ALA A 83 6.71 9.21 1.57
C ALA A 83 7.57 8.68 0.41
N PHE A 84 7.32 7.46 -0.08
CA PHE A 84 7.93 6.94 -1.31
C PHE A 84 7.37 7.63 -2.55
N ASP A 85 6.04 7.81 -2.61
CA ASP A 85 5.32 8.54 -3.66
C ASP A 85 5.72 10.02 -3.77
N ASP A 86 6.13 10.64 -2.67
CA ASP A 86 6.61 12.03 -2.64
C ASP A 86 8.08 12.22 -3.04
N MET A 87 8.84 11.14 -3.24
CA MET A 87 10.23 11.26 -3.68
C MET A 87 10.34 11.94 -5.05
N GLU A 88 11.33 12.82 -5.25
CA GLU A 88 11.59 13.50 -6.52
C GLU A 88 12.29 12.59 -7.55
N VAL A 89 11.77 11.37 -7.75
CA VAL A 89 12.21 10.39 -8.74
C VAL A 89 10.98 9.73 -9.35
N GLU A 90 11.01 9.48 -10.66
CA GLU A 90 9.91 8.82 -11.35
C GLU A 90 9.79 7.35 -10.90
N LYS A 91 8.56 6.93 -10.61
CA LYS A 91 8.28 5.61 -10.05
C LYS A 91 6.94 5.09 -10.50
N GLU A 92 6.81 3.78 -10.46
CA GLU A 92 5.56 3.05 -10.66
C GLU A 92 5.18 2.37 -9.34
N LEU A 93 3.91 2.40 -8.97
CA LEU A 93 3.41 1.72 -7.78
C LEU A 93 2.89 0.32 -8.14
N SER A 94 3.06 -0.62 -7.22
CA SER A 94 2.39 -1.93 -7.31
C SER A 94 0.91 -1.77 -6.95
N SER A 95 0.10 -2.80 -7.21
CA SER A 95 -1.30 -2.83 -6.74
C SER A 95 -1.43 -2.66 -5.22
N ILE A 96 -0.45 -3.16 -4.46
CA ILE A 96 -0.38 -2.96 -3.00
C ILE A 96 -0.02 -1.51 -2.68
N GLY A 97 0.95 -0.93 -3.40
CA GLY A 97 1.34 0.47 -3.26
C GLY A 97 0.18 1.42 -3.52
N GLU A 98 -0.51 1.27 -4.65
CA GLU A 98 -1.70 2.05 -4.99
C GLU A 98 -2.79 1.95 -3.92
N ALA A 99 -3.10 0.74 -3.46
CA ALA A 99 -4.11 0.53 -2.43
C ALA A 99 -3.73 1.16 -1.07
N LEU A 100 -2.45 1.19 -0.73
CA LEU A 100 -1.95 1.83 0.48
C LEU A 100 -1.88 3.35 0.35
N LEU A 101 -1.68 3.87 -0.86
CA LEU A 101 -1.79 5.29 -1.16
C LEU A 101 -3.25 5.75 -1.05
N ASP A 102 -4.21 5.02 -1.63
CA ASP A 102 -5.64 5.27 -1.40
C ASP A 102 -5.93 5.31 0.11
N ALA A 103 -5.42 4.33 0.88
CA ALA A 103 -5.61 4.29 2.32
C ALA A 103 -5.04 5.51 3.08
N TYR A 104 -3.96 6.10 2.60
CA TYR A 104 -3.43 7.36 3.14
C TYR A 104 -4.45 8.48 2.98
N ASP A 105 -5.01 8.64 1.78
CA ASP A 105 -5.99 9.69 1.48
C ASP A 105 -7.27 9.56 2.33
N PHE A 106 -7.74 8.33 2.58
CA PHE A 106 -8.86 8.09 3.50
C PHE A 106 -8.56 8.47 4.95
N ALA A 107 -7.31 8.27 5.39
CA ALA A 107 -6.91 8.61 6.74
C ALA A 107 -6.75 10.13 6.92
N GLU A 108 -6.12 10.80 5.96
CA GLU A 108 -5.90 12.25 5.96
C GLU A 108 -7.21 13.05 5.93
N THR A 109 -8.21 12.56 5.20
CA THR A 109 -9.57 13.16 5.20
C THR A 109 -10.31 12.99 6.54
N GLN A 110 -9.69 12.36 7.55
CA GLN A 110 -10.25 12.03 8.87
C GLN A 110 -11.55 11.21 8.84
N ALA A 111 -11.92 10.66 7.69
CA ALA A 111 -13.09 9.81 7.55
C ALA A 111 -12.92 8.52 8.36
N MET A 112 -11.68 8.03 8.50
CA MET A 112 -11.36 6.74 9.12
C MET A 112 -10.00 6.80 9.83
N ALA A 113 -9.80 5.95 10.84
CA ALA A 113 -8.46 5.76 11.42
C ALA A 113 -7.59 4.91 10.49
N ASP A 114 -6.26 5.07 10.50
CA ASP A 114 -5.33 4.44 9.55
C ASP A 114 -5.56 2.94 9.34
N LYS A 115 -5.69 2.19 10.44
CA LYS A 115 -5.88 0.73 10.40
C LYS A 115 -7.22 0.33 9.76
N GLN A 116 -8.23 1.19 9.86
CA GLN A 116 -9.53 1.01 9.22
C GLN A 116 -9.44 1.36 7.74
N ALA A 117 -8.75 2.46 7.41
CA ALA A 117 -8.48 2.89 6.05
C ALA A 117 -7.69 1.84 5.26
N HIS A 118 -6.66 1.23 5.85
CA HIS A 118 -5.90 0.13 5.23
C HIS A 118 -6.80 -1.03 4.81
N VAL A 119 -7.61 -1.54 5.73
CA VAL A 119 -8.48 -2.69 5.43
C VAL A 119 -9.55 -2.30 4.41
N PHE A 120 -10.09 -1.09 4.49
CA PHE A 120 -11.07 -0.59 3.55
C PHE A 120 -10.50 -0.49 2.13
N ALA A 121 -9.39 0.23 1.95
CA ALA A 121 -8.78 0.42 0.64
C ALA A 121 -8.31 -0.90 0.01
N LEU A 122 -7.69 -1.79 0.81
CA LEU A 122 -7.25 -3.10 0.33
C LEU A 122 -8.45 -3.98 -0.10
N GLN A 123 -9.48 -4.12 0.73
CA GLN A 123 -10.57 -5.06 0.44
C GLN A 123 -11.67 -4.49 -0.45
N SER A 124 -12.17 -3.31 -0.11
CA SER A 124 -13.39 -2.77 -0.69
C SER A 124 -13.13 -2.07 -2.02
N MET A 125 -11.97 -1.45 -2.19
CA MET A 125 -11.63 -0.75 -3.43
C MET A 125 -10.77 -1.59 -4.35
N ASN A 126 -9.74 -2.21 -3.80
CA ASN A 126 -8.72 -2.90 -4.60
C ASN A 126 -8.91 -4.43 -4.64
N GLY A 127 -9.99 -4.95 -4.03
CA GLY A 127 -10.42 -6.34 -4.20
C GLY A 127 -9.53 -7.39 -3.53
N PHE A 128 -8.57 -7.01 -2.68
CA PHE A 128 -7.73 -7.96 -1.97
C PHE A 128 -8.57 -8.82 -1.02
N THR A 129 -8.34 -10.13 -1.05
CA THR A 129 -9.02 -11.05 -0.14
C THR A 129 -8.61 -10.79 1.30
N ARG A 130 -9.42 -11.30 2.24
CA ARG A 130 -9.12 -11.31 3.68
C ARG A 130 -7.74 -11.87 4.01
N SER A 131 -7.35 -12.97 3.35
CA SER A 131 -6.07 -13.61 3.60
C SER A 131 -4.91 -12.76 3.05
N GLN A 132 -5.06 -12.20 1.84
CA GLN A 132 -4.06 -11.29 1.27
C GLN A 132 -3.90 -10.04 2.13
N THR A 133 -5.01 -9.41 2.55
CA THR A 133 -4.99 -8.22 3.42
C THR A 133 -4.27 -8.51 4.74
N ALA A 134 -4.53 -9.67 5.35
CA ALA A 134 -3.86 -10.09 6.59
C ALA A 134 -2.34 -10.20 6.40
N ASN A 135 -1.89 -10.75 5.27
CA ASN A 135 -0.47 -10.86 4.95
C ASN A 135 0.15 -9.50 4.63
N ILE A 136 -0.51 -8.66 3.84
CA ILE A 136 -0.04 -7.31 3.49
C ILE A 136 0.18 -6.47 4.73
N LEU A 137 -0.75 -6.53 5.68
CA LEU A 137 -0.68 -5.74 6.91
C LEU A 137 0.12 -6.45 8.03
N ASN A 138 0.58 -7.68 7.79
CA ASN A 138 1.20 -8.56 8.78
C ASN A 138 0.41 -8.63 10.10
N VAL A 139 -0.88 -8.92 9.99
CA VAL A 139 -1.82 -9.08 11.11
C VAL A 139 -2.60 -10.38 11.01
N SER A 140 -3.29 -10.76 12.07
CA SER A 140 -4.17 -11.93 12.02
C SER A 140 -5.42 -11.65 11.15
N PRO A 141 -5.97 -12.66 10.45
CA PRO A 141 -7.21 -12.48 9.70
C PRO A 141 -8.41 -12.01 10.55
N SER A 142 -8.46 -12.32 11.85
CA SER A 142 -9.51 -11.81 12.75
C SER A 142 -9.31 -10.31 13.10
N THR A 143 -8.07 -9.82 13.07
CA THR A 143 -7.79 -8.37 13.14
C THR A 143 -8.37 -7.67 11.91
N VAL A 144 -8.22 -8.26 10.71
CA VAL A 144 -8.83 -7.72 9.48
C VAL A 144 -10.35 -7.62 9.64
N ASP A 145 -11.01 -8.68 10.13
CA ASP A 145 -12.47 -8.67 10.33
C ASP A 145 -12.93 -7.60 11.32
N SER A 146 -12.19 -7.43 12.42
CA SER A 146 -12.51 -6.43 13.46
C SER A 146 -12.34 -5.01 12.94
N GLN A 147 -11.29 -4.75 12.17
CA GLN A 147 -11.07 -3.45 11.53
C GLN A 147 -12.11 -3.20 10.45
N ARG A 148 -12.45 -4.20 9.63
CA ARG A 148 -13.51 -4.11 8.63
C ARG A 148 -14.86 -3.82 9.26
N ALA A 149 -15.26 -4.53 10.31
CA ALA A 149 -16.53 -4.28 10.98
C ALA A 149 -16.60 -2.85 11.56
N SER A 150 -15.47 -2.35 12.08
CA SER A 150 -15.38 -0.97 12.58
C SER A 150 -15.40 0.06 11.45
N ALA A 151 -14.73 -0.26 10.34
CA ALA A 151 -14.72 0.52 9.11
C ALA A 151 -16.13 0.60 8.52
N THR A 152 -16.83 -0.53 8.35
CA THR A 152 -18.22 -0.59 7.84
C THR A 152 -19.20 0.17 8.72
N LYS A 153 -19.11 0.08 10.05
CA LYS A 153 -19.95 0.91 10.94
C LYS A 153 -19.79 2.42 10.72
N LYS A 154 -18.60 2.85 10.28
CA LYS A 154 -18.34 4.25 9.90
C LYS A 154 -18.64 4.51 8.42
N ALA A 155 -18.44 3.53 7.55
CA ALA A 155 -18.69 3.61 6.12
C ALA A 155 -20.18 3.54 5.77
N ASP A 156 -21.02 2.92 6.59
CA ASP A 156 -22.49 3.02 6.47
C ASP A 156 -22.97 4.45 6.74
N ALA A 157 -22.21 5.24 7.51
CA ALA A 157 -22.38 6.70 7.61
C ALA A 157 -21.66 7.47 6.47
N ALA A 158 -20.74 6.81 5.75
CA ALA A 158 -19.92 7.36 4.68
C ALA A 158 -20.19 6.70 3.30
N VAL A 159 -21.39 6.14 3.06
CA VAL A 159 -21.83 5.68 1.72
C VAL A 159 -21.86 6.86 0.74
N ALA A 160 -21.94 8.09 1.26
CA ALA A 160 -21.71 9.31 0.50
C ALA A 160 -20.24 9.45 0.02
N PHE A 161 -19.26 8.98 0.79
CA PHE A 161 -17.83 9.24 0.56
C PHE A 161 -17.25 8.41 -0.59
N THR A 162 -17.63 7.13 -0.76
CA THR A 162 -17.14 6.33 -1.89
C THR A 162 -17.65 6.86 -3.23
N ALA A 163 -18.85 7.42 -3.28
CA ALA A 163 -19.36 8.10 -4.46
C ALA A 163 -18.56 9.38 -4.75
N THR A 164 -18.26 10.19 -3.73
CA THR A 164 -17.46 11.42 -3.86
C THR A 164 -15.98 11.17 -4.17
N TYR A 165 -15.40 10.09 -3.66
CA TYR A 165 -13.99 9.73 -3.90
C TYR A 165 -13.76 9.29 -5.35
N THR A 166 -14.64 8.41 -5.88
CA THR A 166 -14.58 8.00 -7.28
C THR A 166 -14.79 9.20 -8.21
N GLU A 167 -15.71 10.12 -7.87
CA GLU A 167 -15.96 11.34 -8.64
C GLU A 167 -14.76 12.33 -8.62
N LYS A 168 -14.05 12.45 -7.48
CA LYS A 168 -12.81 13.26 -7.39
C LYS A 168 -11.64 12.68 -8.17
N LYS A 169 -11.47 11.36 -8.17
CA LYS A 169 -10.38 10.68 -8.90
C LYS A 169 -10.60 10.75 -10.42
N GLU A 170 -11.86 10.75 -10.87
CA GLU A 170 -12.22 10.87 -12.29
C GLU A 170 -12.29 12.34 -12.78
N ASN A 171 -12.41 13.32 -11.87
CA ASN A 171 -12.49 14.75 -12.23
C ASN A 171 -11.82 15.67 -11.18
N PRO A 172 -10.48 15.76 -11.17
CA PRO A 172 -9.72 16.47 -10.14
C PRO A 172 -9.91 18.00 -10.11
N ASP A 173 -10.51 18.60 -11.16
CA ASP A 173 -10.67 20.05 -11.31
C ASP A 173 -11.98 20.62 -10.71
N ASN A 174 -12.82 19.80 -10.09
CA ASN A 174 -14.13 20.24 -9.58
C ASN A 174 -14.09 20.65 -8.09
N GLU A 175 -13.14 21.53 -7.71
CA GLU A 175 -13.03 22.05 -6.33
C GLU A 175 -14.06 23.14 -5.98
N ASP A 176 -15.01 23.50 -6.86
CA ASP A 176 -15.77 24.75 -6.73
C ASP A 176 -17.27 24.60 -6.41
N LEU A 177 -17.70 23.54 -5.70
CA LEU A 177 -19.12 23.37 -5.34
C LEU A 177 -19.42 23.08 -3.86
N LEU A 178 -18.62 23.66 -2.94
CA LEU A 178 -19.04 23.84 -1.54
C LEU A 178 -18.86 25.30 -1.09
N LYS A 179 -19.50 26.21 -1.83
CA LYS A 179 -20.04 27.45 -1.30
C LYS A 179 -21.50 27.53 -1.70
N HIS A 180 -22.40 27.08 -0.83
CA HIS A 180 -23.67 27.72 -0.47
C HIS A 180 -24.45 26.87 0.53
#